data_AF-A0A942ZA29-F1
#
_entry.id   AF-A0A942ZA29-F1
#
_cell.length_a   1.000
_cell.length_b   1.000
_cell.length_c   1.000
_cell.angle_alpha   90.00
_cell.angle_beta   90.00
_cell.angle_gamma   90.00
#
_symmetry.space_group_name_H-M   'P 1'
#
loop_
_entity.id
_entity.type
_entity.pdbx_description
1 polymer ?
#
loop_
_entity_poly.entity_id
_entity_poly.type
_entity_poly.pdbx_seq_one_letter_code
_entity_poly.pdbx_strand_id
1 'polypeptide(L)' 'MLGRDYTYINKALDEILIRTGGEFSRMSKKDKLTVSSIMKVLKKDFEKKFSENYPYMSQWAEMDMEDILRG' A
#
# COMPACT_ATOMS: atom_id res chain seq x y z
N MET A 1 8.55 0.54 -13.31
CA MET A 1 7.59 1.67 -13.41
C MET A 1 6.18 1.17 -13.09
N LEU A 2 5.45 1.87 -12.24
CA LEU A 2 4.13 1.48 -11.72
C LEU A 2 3.08 1.45 -12.85
N GLY A 3 2.86 0.29 -13.45
CA GLY A 3 1.95 0.11 -14.60
C GLY A 3 0.46 0.09 -14.29
N ARG A 4 0.00 0.71 -13.20
CA ARG A 4 -1.44 0.93 -12.97
C ARG A 4 -1.69 2.38 -12.65
N ASP A 5 -2.56 2.99 -13.46
CA ASP A 5 -3.08 4.32 -13.20
C ASP A 5 -4.03 4.28 -11.99
N TYR A 6 -3.52 4.72 -10.84
CA TYR A 6 -4.29 4.85 -9.60
C TYR A 6 -5.00 6.20 -9.47
N THR A 7 -5.00 7.04 -10.52
CA THR A 7 -5.60 8.39 -10.47
C THR A 7 -7.06 8.36 -10.02
N TYR A 8 -7.85 7.39 -10.51
CA TYR A 8 -9.24 7.22 -10.09
C TYR A 8 -9.36 6.81 -8.61
N ILE A 9 -8.47 5.94 -8.12
CA ILE A 9 -8.46 5.49 -6.72
C ILE A 9 -8.09 6.66 -5.80
N ASN A 10 -7.05 7.41 -6.14
CA ASN A 10 -6.61 8.57 -5.37
C ASN A 10 -7.71 9.61 -5.29
N LYS A 11 -8.32 9.98 -6.43
CA LYS A 11 -9.42 10.93 -6.46
C LYS A 11 -10.60 10.49 -5.58
N ALA A 12 -11.01 9.22 -5.69
CA ALA A 12 -12.10 8.70 -4.88
C ALA A 12 -11.76 8.79 -3.38
N LEU A 13 -10.57 8.36 -2.97
CA LEU A 13 -10.11 8.41 -1.57
C LEU A 13 -10.01 9.85 -1.06
N ASP A 14 -9.46 10.77 -1.83
CA ASP A 14 -9.33 12.19 -1.48
C ASP A 14 -10.70 12.82 -1.25
N GLU A 15 -11.67 12.54 -2.11
CA GLU A 15 -13.05 13.01 -1.92
C GLU A 15 -13.67 12.44 -0.63
N ILE A 16 -13.36 11.19 -0.26
CA ILE A 16 -13.84 10.59 1.00
C ILE A 16 -13.13 11.25 2.19
N LEU A 17 -11.82 11.46 2.08
CA LEU A 17 -10.98 12.05 3.11
C LEU A 17 -11.45 13.47 3.41
N ILE A 18 -11.67 14.30 2.38
CA ILE A 18 -12.16 15.67 2.50
C ILE A 18 -13.50 15.72 3.24
N ARG A 19 -14.47 14.85 2.87
CA ARG A 19 -15.81 14.90 3.47
C ARG A 19 -15.91 14.26 4.86
N THR A 20 -14.99 13.36 5.22
CA THR A 20 -15.06 12.61 6.49
C THR A 20 -13.94 12.95 7.48
N GLY A 21 -12.94 13.72 7.06
CA GLY A 21 -11.71 13.92 7.83
C GLY A 21 -10.88 12.65 8.01
N GLY A 22 -11.15 11.60 7.22
CA GLY A 22 -10.51 10.29 7.36
C GLY A 22 -11.09 9.42 8.47
N GLU A 23 -12.09 9.90 9.20
CA GLU A 23 -12.72 9.11 10.26
C GLU A 23 -13.69 8.08 9.68
N PHE A 24 -13.38 6.79 9.86
CA PHE A 24 -14.22 5.69 9.40
C PHE A 24 -15.63 5.72 10.02
N SER A 25 -15.78 6.21 11.24
CA SER A 25 -17.07 6.40 11.91
C SER A 25 -17.97 7.40 11.16
N ARG A 26 -17.38 8.44 10.55
CA ARG A 26 -18.06 9.50 9.79
C ARG A 26 -18.37 9.12 8.34
N MET A 27 -17.86 7.99 7.86
CA MET A 27 -18.11 7.51 6.50
C MET A 27 -19.53 6.98 6.34
N SER A 28 -20.17 7.34 5.21
CA SER A 28 -21.43 6.72 4.79
C SER A 28 -21.24 5.21 4.52
N LYS A 29 -22.33 4.43 4.48
CA LYS A 29 -22.24 3.00 4.13
C LYS A 29 -21.58 2.79 2.76
N LYS A 30 -21.86 3.67 1.79
CA LYS A 30 -21.24 3.65 0.46
C LYS A 30 -19.74 3.90 0.55
N ASP A 31 -19.32 4.90 1.31
CA ASP A 31 -17.91 5.26 1.49
C ASP A 31 -17.11 4.12 2.11
N LYS A 32 -17.65 3.50 3.16
CA LYS A 32 -17.04 2.33 3.81
C LYS A 32 -16.82 1.19 2.82
N LEU A 33 -17.81 0.91 1.96
CA LEU A 33 -17.69 -0.11 0.91
C LEU A 33 -16.65 0.26 -0.15
N THR A 34 -16.63 1.52 -0.59
CA THR A 34 -15.63 2.03 -1.55
C THR A 34 -14.22 1.92 -0.98
N VAL A 35 -13.96 2.45 0.22
CA VAL A 35 -12.64 2.36 0.89
C VAL A 35 -12.24 0.90 1.07
N SER A 36 -13.12 0.05 1.61
CA SER A 36 -12.81 -1.35 1.83
C SER A 36 -12.47 -2.10 0.54
N SER A 37 -13.15 -1.78 -0.57
CA SER A 37 -12.88 -2.39 -1.87
C SER A 37 -11.53 -1.95 -2.42
N ILE A 38 -11.23 -0.65 -2.34
CA ILE A 38 -9.93 -0.08 -2.73
C ILE A 38 -8.80 -0.72 -1.90
N MET A 39 -8.95 -0.78 -0.58
CA MET A 39 -7.93 -1.34 0.31
C MET A 39 -7.66 -2.83 0.02
N LYS A 40 -8.68 -3.61 -0.36
CA LYS A 40 -8.49 -5.00 -0.82
C LYS A 40 -7.65 -5.09 -2.09
N VAL A 41 -7.88 -4.20 -3.06
CA VAL A 41 -7.09 -4.15 -4.31
C VAL A 41 -5.64 -3.78 -4.00
N LEU A 42 -5.42 -2.74 -3.20
CA LEU A 42 -4.09 -2.29 -2.80
C LEU A 42 -3.34 -3.36 -2.02
N LYS A 43 -4.01 -4.06 -1.08
CA LYS A 43 -3.42 -5.18 -0.34
C LYS A 43 -2.92 -6.26 -1.29
N LYS A 44 -3.74 -6.69 -2.25
CA LYS A 44 -3.35 -7.75 -3.21
C LYS A 44 -2.17 -7.32 -4.08
N ASP A 45 -2.17 -6.07 -4.55
CA ASP A 45 -1.06 -5.54 -5.35
C ASP A 45 0.23 -5.43 -4.51
N PHE A 46 0.11 -5.04 -3.25
CA PHE A 46 1.23 -4.99 -2.31
C PHE A 46 1.79 -6.39 -2.01
N GLU A 47 0.94 -7.35 -1.65
CA GLU A 47 1.36 -8.74 -1.37
C GLU A 47 2.08 -9.34 -2.57
N LYS A 48 1.57 -9.13 -3.80
CA LYS A 48 2.22 -9.60 -5.02
C LYS A 48 3.63 -8.99 -5.16
N LYS A 49 3.75 -7.67 -5.12
CA LYS A 49 5.05 -7.00 -5.25
C LYS A 49 5.99 -7.37 -4.11
N PHE A 50 5.48 -7.46 -2.89
CA PHE A 50 6.26 -7.86 -1.74
C PHE A 50 6.81 -9.27 -1.98
N SER A 51 5.98 -10.24 -2.38
CA SER A 51 6.46 -11.60 -2.69
C SER A 51 7.50 -11.65 -3.81
N GLU A 52 7.39 -10.79 -4.82
CA GLU A 52 8.37 -10.70 -5.92
C GLU A 52 9.71 -10.11 -5.47
N ASN A 53 9.69 -9.16 -4.52
CA ASN A 53 10.89 -8.43 -4.09
C ASN A 53 11.49 -8.97 -2.79
N TYR A 54 10.70 -9.70 -1.99
CA TYR A 54 11.10 -10.20 -0.69
C TYR A 54 12.37 -11.05 -0.71
N PRO A 55 12.59 -11.96 -1.68
CA PRO A 55 13.83 -12.73 -1.73
C PRO A 55 15.10 -11.87 -1.85
N TYR A 56 15.04 -10.76 -2.59
CA TYR A 56 16.18 -9.84 -2.70
C TYR A 56 16.36 -9.03 -1.40
N MET A 57 15.25 -8.62 -0.78
CA MET A 57 15.28 -7.91 0.49
C MET A 57 15.80 -8.79 1.64
N SER A 58 15.42 -10.07 1.67
CA SER A 58 15.86 -10.99 2.71
C SER A 58 17.36 -11.28 2.59
N GLN A 59 17.89 -11.38 1.36
CA GLN A 59 19.33 -11.52 1.14
C GLN A 59 20.13 -10.34 1.73
N TRP A 60 19.68 -9.10 1.53
CA TRP A 60 20.35 -7.95 2.15
C TRP A 60 20.19 -7.90 3.66
N ALA A 61 19.06 -8.41 4.19
CA ALA A 61 18.82 -8.46 5.63
C ALA A 61 19.65 -9.54 6.34
N GLU A 62 20.14 -10.55 5.62
CA GLU A 62 21.01 -11.61 6.12
C GLU A 62 22.51 -11.22 6.09
N MET A 63 22.87 -10.08 5.49
CA MET A 63 24.25 -9.62 5.47
C MET A 63 24.71 -9.20 6.87
N ASP A 64 25.87 -9.71 7.30
CA ASP A 64 26.50 -9.28 8.54
C ASP A 64 26.99 -7.83 8.38
N MET A 65 26.56 -6.97 9.29
CA MET A 65 26.97 -5.58 9.32
C MET A 65 28.48 -5.43 9.58
N GLU A 66 29.10 -6.39 10.29
CA GLU A 66 30.56 -6.39 10.48
C GLU A 66 31.32 -6.63 9.17
N ASP A 67 30.80 -7.48 8.28
CA ASP A 67 31.42 -7.75 6.98
C ASP A 67 31.33 -6.51 6.07
N ILE A 68 30.21 -5.78 6.13
CA ILE A 68 30.04 -4.50 5.41
C ILE A 68 31.03 -3.44 5.92
N LEU A 69 31.29 -3.41 7.22
CA LEU A 69 32.21 -2.43 7.83
C LEU A 69 33.69 -2.77 7.61
N ARG A 70 34.01 -4.04 7.33
CA ARG A 70 35.39 -4.51 7.14
C ARG A 70 35.85 -4.52 5.68
N GLY A 71 34.92 -4.60 4.72
CA GLY A 71 35.20 -4.50 3.28
C GLY A 71 35.62 -5.84 2.66
#